data_AF-A0A2G4GXA6-F1
#
_entry.id   AF-A0A2G4GXA6-F1
#
_cell.length_a   1.000
_cell.length_b   1.000
_cell.length_c   1.000
_cell.angle_alpha   90.00
_cell.angle_beta   90.00
_cell.angle_gamma   90.00
#
_symmetry.space_group_name_H-M   'P 1'
#
loop_
_entity.id
_entity.type
_entity.pdbx_description
1 polymer ?
#
loop_
_entity_poly.entity_id
_entity_poly.type
_entity_poly.pdbx_seq_one_letter_code
_entity_poly.pdbx_strand_id
1 'polypeptide(L)'
;MSGGMLTRSNACACHPRGSLMTIAACCAALVFGMTSWSDDSVSVAKDGAVQKQPSEPRRGDAMRWRPDGPMPPEMIERVIAVARDVSPELATQLAEQCTKSPDEMSQAMRQSARRLVALAVLKERNPDLYAIRVEDVRLQLELRTLGDAYRTAQTAGDTTKSAALGVQIAAKVRAQVDIDLKARAQELLALDEQMKAMRDDLVKEQRNTDARVAERTEAVKNGQPIQERGMFGEGGLGGGSERRGKPRPEQPAATKP
;
A
#
# COMPACT_ATOMS: atom_id res chain seq x y z
N MET A 1 -41.17 -20.50 70.56
CA MET A 1 -41.36 -19.34 69.69
C MET A 1 -40.89 -19.76 68.30
N SER A 2 -41.59 -20.61 67.55
CA SER A 2 -42.89 -20.45 66.86
C SER A 2 -42.93 -19.33 65.82
N GLY A 3 -43.07 -19.74 64.55
CA GLY A 3 -43.62 -18.97 63.43
C GLY A 3 -42.56 -18.24 62.58
N GLY A 4 -42.54 -18.30 61.25
CA GLY A 4 -43.45 -18.91 60.28
C GLY A 4 -42.94 -18.65 58.86
N MET A 5 -43.24 -19.60 57.96
CA MET A 5 -43.12 -19.50 56.51
C MET A 5 -43.84 -18.26 55.95
N LEU A 6 -43.38 -17.75 54.80
CA LEU A 6 -44.24 -17.36 53.67
C LEU A 6 -43.41 -17.10 52.41
N THR A 7 -43.47 -18.09 51.52
CA THR A 7 -43.18 -18.00 50.08
C THR A 7 -44.20 -17.10 49.39
N ARG A 8 -43.77 -16.20 48.51
CA ARG A 8 -44.64 -15.59 47.49
C ARG A 8 -44.06 -15.78 46.10
N SER A 9 -44.58 -16.79 45.43
CA SER A 9 -44.70 -16.86 43.97
C SER A 9 -45.60 -15.73 43.50
N ASN A 10 -45.17 -14.97 42.49
CA ASN A 10 -46.08 -14.22 41.63
C ASN A 10 -45.82 -14.65 40.19
N ALA A 11 -46.68 -15.55 39.71
CA ALA A 11 -46.92 -15.77 38.30
C ALA A 11 -47.83 -14.65 37.79
N CYS A 12 -47.39 -13.91 36.77
CA CYS A 12 -48.27 -13.11 35.94
C CYS A 12 -48.14 -13.62 34.50
N ALA A 13 -49.16 -14.37 34.08
CA ALA A 13 -49.45 -14.66 32.69
C ALA A 13 -50.58 -13.73 32.19
N CYS A 14 -50.70 -13.65 30.86
CA CYS A 14 -51.70 -12.93 30.03
C CYS A 14 -51.33 -11.48 29.70
N HIS A 15 -51.36 -10.97 28.47
CA HIS A 15 -51.63 -11.43 27.09
C HIS A 15 -51.27 -10.22 26.16
N PRO A 16 -51.72 -10.08 24.89
CA PRO A 16 -51.01 -10.46 23.66
C PRO A 16 -50.74 -9.27 22.69
N ARG A 17 -50.03 -9.56 21.59
CA ARG A 17 -50.13 -8.90 20.27
C ARG A 17 -50.03 -7.36 20.24
N GLY A 18 -48.82 -6.86 20.05
CA GLY A 18 -48.56 -5.49 19.62
C GLY A 18 -47.37 -5.46 18.66
N SER A 19 -47.68 -5.28 17.38
CA SER A 19 -46.81 -4.91 16.27
C SER A 19 -45.47 -4.25 16.67
N LEU A 20 -44.36 -4.90 16.37
CA LEU A 20 -43.06 -4.24 16.24
C LEU A 20 -42.48 -4.62 14.89
N MET A 21 -42.36 -3.59 14.06
CA MET A 21 -41.73 -3.57 12.76
C MET A 21 -40.41 -4.33 12.75
N THR A 22 -40.33 -5.41 11.98
CA THR A 22 -39.06 -6.01 11.60
C THR A 22 -38.43 -5.15 10.52
N ILE A 23 -37.75 -4.08 10.94
CA ILE A 23 -36.69 -3.45 10.17
C ILE A 23 -35.50 -4.40 10.22
N ALA A 24 -35.38 -5.29 9.23
CA ALA A 24 -34.22 -6.19 9.11
C ALA A 24 -33.93 -6.50 7.65
N ALA A 25 -33.56 -5.48 6.89
CA ALA A 25 -32.90 -5.62 5.59
C ALA A 25 -32.01 -4.39 5.31
N CYS A 26 -31.02 -4.18 6.17
CA CYS A 26 -29.93 -3.23 5.93
C CYS A 26 -28.69 -3.69 6.68
N CYS A 27 -28.02 -4.75 6.20
CA CYS A 27 -26.66 -5.11 6.61
C CYS A 27 -26.08 -6.14 5.61
N ALA A 28 -25.82 -5.70 4.38
CA ALA A 28 -24.93 -6.41 3.45
C ALA A 28 -24.22 -5.40 2.53
N ALA A 29 -23.65 -4.37 3.14
CA ALA A 29 -22.58 -3.59 2.56
C ALA A 29 -21.62 -3.29 3.71
N LEU A 30 -20.97 -4.32 4.22
CA LEU A 30 -19.69 -4.12 4.90
C LEU A 30 -18.73 -3.64 3.83
N VAL A 31 -18.76 -2.31 3.68
CA VAL A 31 -17.63 -1.43 3.48
C VAL A 31 -16.34 -2.22 3.69
N PHE A 32 -15.78 -2.70 2.59
CA PHE A 32 -14.33 -2.67 2.47
C PHE A 32 -13.95 -1.25 2.85
N GLY A 33 -13.36 -1.08 4.02
CA GLY A 33 -12.57 0.10 4.35
C GLY A 33 -11.39 0.12 3.40
N MET A 34 -11.67 0.41 2.12
CA MET A 34 -10.80 1.16 1.26
C MET A 34 -10.57 2.45 2.05
N THR A 35 -9.51 2.48 2.84
CA THR A 35 -8.76 3.73 2.99
C THR A 35 -8.37 4.10 1.57
N SER A 36 -9.28 4.85 0.96
CA SER A 36 -9.21 5.44 -0.35
C SER A 36 -7.89 6.19 -0.40
N TRP A 37 -6.90 5.60 -1.05
CA TRP A 37 -5.88 6.39 -1.70
C TRP A 37 -6.61 7.09 -2.84
N SER A 38 -7.18 8.26 -2.54
CA SER A 38 -7.80 9.10 -3.55
C SER A 38 -6.70 9.63 -4.46
N ASP A 39 -6.61 9.04 -5.65
CA ASP A 39 -6.01 9.67 -6.82
C ASP A 39 -6.97 10.78 -7.26
N ASP A 40 -6.70 12.02 -6.86
CA ASP A 40 -7.31 13.21 -7.46
C ASP A 40 -6.70 13.44 -8.85
N SER A 41 -7.06 12.60 -9.82
CA SER A 41 -6.79 12.87 -11.22
C SER A 41 -7.91 13.75 -11.78
N VAL A 42 -7.70 15.07 -11.71
CA VAL A 42 -8.48 16.07 -12.44
C VAL A 42 -8.37 15.79 -13.94
N SER A 43 -9.45 15.31 -14.54
CA SER A 43 -9.60 15.16 -15.98
C SER A 43 -10.04 16.50 -16.59
N VAL A 44 -9.07 17.31 -17.01
CA VAL A 44 -9.32 18.39 -17.96
C VAL A 44 -9.44 17.77 -19.35
N ALA A 45 -10.67 17.65 -19.84
CA ALA A 45 -10.94 17.43 -21.25
C ALA A 45 -10.54 18.69 -22.04
N LYS A 46 -9.58 18.56 -22.95
CA LYS A 46 -9.42 19.50 -24.07
C LYS A 46 -8.95 18.74 -25.30
N ASP A 47 -9.83 18.69 -26.28
CA ASP A 47 -9.57 18.12 -27.60
C ASP A 47 -8.34 18.79 -28.23
N GLY A 48 -7.32 17.98 -28.43
CA GLY A 48 -6.07 18.36 -29.10
C GLY A 48 -5.35 17.08 -29.47
N ALA A 49 -5.55 16.62 -30.70
CA ALA A 49 -4.85 15.48 -31.26
C ALA A 49 -3.34 15.80 -31.39
N VAL A 50 -2.60 15.59 -30.30
CA VAL A 50 -1.14 15.58 -30.30
C VAL A 50 -0.70 14.14 -30.55
N GLN A 51 -0.06 13.91 -31.69
CA GLN A 51 0.64 12.66 -31.98
C GLN A 51 1.71 12.45 -30.90
N LYS A 52 1.44 11.54 -29.96
CA LYS A 52 2.40 11.08 -28.96
C LYS A 52 3.53 10.35 -29.67
N GLN A 53 4.69 10.99 -29.76
CA GLN A 53 5.93 10.26 -30.01
C GLN A 53 6.17 9.28 -28.85
N PRO A 54 6.65 8.05 -29.12
CA PRO A 54 7.08 7.13 -28.08
C PRO A 54 8.26 7.76 -27.34
N SER A 55 8.00 8.24 -26.13
CA SER A 55 9.06 8.76 -25.26
C SER A 55 9.91 7.59 -24.80
N GLU A 56 11.23 7.71 -24.99
CA GLU A 56 12.19 6.77 -24.44
C GLU A 56 11.99 6.66 -22.90
N PRO A 57 12.11 5.45 -22.33
CA PRO A 57 11.95 5.25 -20.90
C PRO A 57 13.01 6.06 -20.14
N ARG A 58 12.57 7.07 -19.40
CA ARG A 58 13.44 7.84 -18.50
C ARG A 58 14.09 6.89 -17.50
N ARG A 59 15.41 7.03 -17.31
CA ARG A 59 16.24 6.26 -16.38
C ARG A 59 15.82 6.59 -14.94
N GLY A 60 14.75 5.96 -14.47
CA GLY A 60 14.05 6.25 -13.22
C GLY A 60 12.58 5.81 -13.22
N ASP A 61 11.97 5.65 -14.41
CA ASP A 61 10.60 5.14 -14.60
C ASP A 61 10.49 3.61 -14.51
N ALA A 62 11.62 2.90 -14.40
CA ALA A 62 11.69 1.44 -14.45
C ALA A 62 10.98 0.72 -13.27
N MET A 63 10.58 1.44 -12.21
CA MET A 63 9.88 0.84 -11.06
C MET A 63 8.43 1.27 -10.89
N ARG A 64 7.90 2.18 -11.72
CA ARG A 64 6.49 2.52 -11.65
C ARG A 64 5.69 1.56 -12.53
N TRP A 65 5.59 0.30 -12.09
CA TRP A 65 4.71 -0.68 -12.72
C TRP A 65 3.31 -0.05 -12.87
N ARG A 66 2.84 0.04 -14.11
CA ARG A 66 1.49 0.52 -14.38
C ARG A 66 0.51 -0.62 -14.09
N PRO A 67 -0.55 -0.39 -13.30
CA PRO A 67 -1.53 -1.43 -12.96
C PRO A 67 -2.20 -2.11 -14.17
N ASP A 68 -2.14 -1.47 -15.34
CA ASP A 68 -2.79 -1.92 -16.57
C ASP A 68 -1.82 -2.62 -17.54
N GLY A 69 -0.51 -2.64 -17.23
CA GLY A 69 0.51 -3.27 -18.06
C GLY A 69 0.95 -4.64 -17.55
N PRO A 70 1.58 -5.47 -18.40
CA PRO A 70 2.16 -6.73 -17.98
C PRO A 70 3.20 -6.51 -16.88
N MET A 71 3.16 -7.34 -15.84
CA MET A 71 4.07 -7.23 -14.71
C MET A 71 5.46 -7.74 -15.10
N PRO A 72 6.55 -6.98 -14.83
CA PRO A 72 7.89 -7.45 -15.15
C PRO A 72 8.24 -8.70 -14.31
N PRO A 73 9.03 -9.64 -14.86
CA PRO A 73 9.30 -10.92 -14.22
C PRO A 73 9.94 -10.78 -12.82
N GLU A 74 10.85 -9.81 -12.66
CA GLU A 74 11.47 -9.50 -11.36
C GLU A 74 10.45 -9.05 -10.29
N MET A 75 9.35 -8.40 -10.70
CA MET A 75 8.28 -8.03 -9.78
C MET A 75 7.44 -9.25 -9.40
N ILE A 76 7.20 -10.17 -10.33
CA ILE A 76 6.49 -11.42 -10.07
C ILE A 76 7.25 -12.23 -9.01
N GLU A 77 8.56 -12.36 -9.14
CA GLU A 77 9.41 -13.06 -8.16
C GLU A 77 9.33 -12.42 -6.77
N ARG A 78 9.40 -11.08 -6.69
CA ARG A 78 9.24 -10.35 -5.43
C ARG A 78 7.87 -10.56 -4.81
N VAL A 79 6.81 -10.57 -5.62
CA VAL A 79 5.45 -10.83 -5.15
C VAL A 79 5.31 -12.26 -4.63
N ILE A 80 5.88 -13.26 -5.32
CA ILE A 80 5.89 -14.66 -4.85
C ILE A 80 6.69 -14.79 -3.54
N ALA A 81 7.81 -14.08 -3.40
CA ALA A 81 8.57 -14.06 -2.16
C ALA A 81 7.75 -13.50 -0.99
N VAL A 82 7.07 -12.36 -1.18
CA VAL A 82 6.16 -11.79 -0.18
C VAL A 82 4.99 -12.72 0.11
N ALA A 83 4.43 -13.36 -0.91
CA ALA A 83 3.35 -14.33 -0.73
C ALA A 83 3.81 -15.48 0.17
N ARG A 84 5.06 -15.95 0.03
CA ARG A 84 5.64 -16.99 0.88
C ARG A 84 5.78 -16.53 2.33
N ASP A 85 6.15 -15.27 2.52
CA ASP A 85 6.18 -14.66 3.85
C ASP A 85 4.76 -14.59 4.45
N VAL A 86 3.71 -14.39 3.67
CA VAL A 86 2.31 -14.42 4.15
C VAL A 86 1.85 -15.86 4.44
N SER A 87 1.80 -16.71 3.41
CA SER A 87 1.48 -18.15 3.50
C SER A 87 2.20 -18.92 2.40
N PRO A 88 2.87 -20.05 2.72
CA PRO A 88 3.52 -20.87 1.71
C PRO A 88 2.52 -21.45 0.69
N GLU A 89 1.28 -21.74 1.09
CA GLU A 89 0.26 -22.24 0.16
C GLU A 89 -0.13 -21.18 -0.86
N LEU A 90 -0.26 -19.92 -0.44
CA LEU A 90 -0.52 -18.79 -1.34
C LEU A 90 0.61 -18.62 -2.36
N ALA A 91 1.87 -18.77 -1.93
CA ALA A 91 3.02 -18.69 -2.83
C ALA A 91 2.99 -19.79 -3.90
N THR A 92 2.67 -21.03 -3.52
CA THR A 92 2.53 -22.15 -4.45
C THR A 92 1.40 -21.90 -5.45
N GLN A 93 0.23 -21.46 -4.97
CA GLN A 93 -0.91 -21.14 -5.84
C GLN A 93 -0.56 -20.05 -6.85
N LEU A 94 0.15 -18.99 -6.42
CA LEU A 94 0.59 -17.93 -7.32
C LEU A 94 1.61 -18.43 -8.34
N ALA A 95 2.61 -19.23 -7.92
CA ALA A 95 3.61 -19.79 -8.83
C ALA A 95 2.99 -20.73 -9.89
N GLU A 96 2.01 -21.54 -9.50
CA GLU A 96 1.24 -22.36 -10.45
C GLU A 96 0.43 -21.50 -11.43
N GLN A 97 -0.22 -20.44 -10.93
CA GLN A 97 -0.98 -19.51 -11.77
C GLN A 97 -0.07 -18.78 -12.77
N CYS A 98 1.15 -18.41 -12.37
CA CYS A 98 2.16 -17.84 -13.28
C CYS A 98 2.45 -18.76 -14.46
N THR A 99 2.46 -20.07 -14.23
CA THR A 99 2.82 -21.07 -15.23
C THR A 99 1.66 -21.38 -16.17
N LYS A 100 0.43 -21.41 -15.65
CA LYS A 100 -0.77 -21.83 -16.40
C LYS A 100 -1.32 -20.73 -17.32
N SER A 101 -1.48 -19.52 -16.79
CA SER A 101 -2.13 -18.40 -17.51
C SER A 101 -1.58 -17.06 -17.02
N PRO A 102 -0.43 -16.58 -17.53
CA PRO A 102 0.15 -15.31 -17.08
C PRO A 102 -0.80 -14.11 -17.27
N ASP A 103 -1.62 -14.14 -18.33
CA ASP A 103 -2.58 -13.07 -18.63
C ASP A 103 -3.81 -13.08 -17.71
N GLU A 104 -4.40 -14.25 -17.43
CA GLU A 104 -5.54 -14.36 -16.50
C GLU A 104 -5.11 -14.11 -15.05
N MET A 105 -3.91 -14.58 -14.70
CA MET A 105 -3.26 -14.24 -13.45
C MET A 105 -3.15 -12.71 -13.33
N SER A 106 -2.73 -11.99 -14.36
CA SER A 106 -2.63 -10.52 -14.32
C SER A 106 -3.94 -9.83 -13.95
N GLN A 107 -5.11 -10.41 -14.28
CA GLN A 107 -6.42 -9.88 -13.91
C GLN A 107 -6.84 -10.28 -12.49
N ALA A 108 -6.73 -11.55 -12.11
CA ALA A 108 -7.07 -12.01 -10.75
C ALA A 108 -6.11 -11.41 -9.69
N MET A 109 -4.84 -11.24 -10.06
CA MET A 109 -3.83 -10.56 -9.25
C MET A 109 -4.02 -9.06 -9.18
N ARG A 110 -4.77 -8.39 -10.06
CA ARG A 110 -4.88 -6.93 -10.00
C ARG A 110 -5.40 -6.42 -8.65
N GLN A 111 -6.24 -7.17 -7.95
CA GLN A 111 -6.69 -6.79 -6.60
C GLN A 111 -5.72 -7.28 -5.50
N SER A 112 -5.44 -8.58 -5.45
CA SER A 112 -4.60 -9.15 -4.39
C SER A 112 -3.11 -8.81 -4.54
N ALA A 113 -2.59 -8.76 -5.75
CA ALA A 113 -1.19 -8.43 -6.01
C ALA A 113 -0.88 -6.95 -5.91
N ARG A 114 -1.84 -6.01 -6.06
CA ARG A 114 -1.57 -4.61 -5.69
C ARG A 114 -1.09 -4.52 -4.25
N ARG A 115 -1.72 -5.28 -3.35
CA ARG A 115 -1.30 -5.35 -1.95
C ARG A 115 0.05 -6.04 -1.78
N LEU A 116 0.29 -7.18 -2.46
CA LEU A 116 1.58 -7.87 -2.37
C LEU A 116 2.75 -7.06 -2.99
N VAL A 117 2.50 -6.32 -4.07
CA VAL A 117 3.46 -5.37 -4.67
C VAL A 117 3.76 -4.23 -3.70
N ALA A 118 2.73 -3.66 -3.07
CA ALA A 118 2.93 -2.63 -2.05
C ALA A 118 3.78 -3.17 -0.88
N LEU A 119 3.54 -4.40 -0.45
CA LEU A 119 4.34 -5.09 0.56
C LEU A 119 5.78 -5.35 0.09
N ALA A 120 6.00 -5.69 -1.17
CA ALA A 120 7.36 -5.88 -1.70
C ALA A 120 8.16 -4.58 -1.67
N VAL A 121 7.57 -3.46 -2.07
CA VAL A 121 8.22 -2.14 -1.97
C VAL A 121 8.42 -1.74 -0.51
N LEU A 122 7.44 -2.05 0.35
CA LEU A 122 7.54 -1.77 1.78
C LEU A 122 8.68 -2.55 2.44
N LYS A 123 8.89 -3.82 2.06
CA LYS A 123 9.98 -4.67 2.54
C LYS A 123 11.35 -4.05 2.31
N GLU A 124 11.54 -3.38 1.17
CA GLU A 124 12.78 -2.71 0.81
C GLU A 124 12.99 -1.40 1.60
N ARG A 125 11.91 -0.66 1.89
CA ARG A 125 11.99 0.70 2.48
C ARG A 125 11.87 0.73 4.00
N ASN A 126 10.99 -0.09 4.57
CA ASN A 126 10.70 -0.13 5.99
C ASN A 126 10.36 -1.58 6.40
N PRO A 127 11.38 -2.39 6.76
CA PRO A 127 11.20 -3.81 7.08
C PRO A 127 10.36 -4.03 8.35
N ASP A 128 10.35 -3.09 9.29
CA ASP A 128 9.58 -3.20 10.54
C ASP A 128 8.07 -3.06 10.26
N LEU A 129 7.69 -2.04 9.48
CA LEU A 129 6.30 -1.87 9.04
C LEU A 129 5.87 -3.02 8.12
N TYR A 130 6.78 -3.55 7.31
CA TYR A 130 6.52 -4.74 6.49
C TYR A 130 6.11 -5.94 7.34
N ALA A 131 6.84 -6.26 8.40
CA ALA A 131 6.51 -7.40 9.27
C ALA A 131 5.10 -7.29 9.88
N ILE A 132 4.71 -6.08 10.29
CA ILE A 132 3.36 -5.81 10.83
C ILE A 132 2.29 -6.01 9.76
N ARG A 133 2.52 -5.49 8.55
CA ARG A 133 1.55 -5.59 7.45
C ARG A 133 1.41 -7.02 6.92
N VAL A 134 2.47 -7.83 6.97
CA VAL A 134 2.38 -9.28 6.66
C VAL A 134 1.43 -9.97 7.64
N GLU A 135 1.54 -9.67 8.94
CA GLU A 135 0.66 -10.25 9.95
C GLU A 135 -0.81 -9.84 9.77
N ASP A 136 -1.08 -8.57 9.41
CA ASP A 136 -2.42 -8.12 9.02
C ASP A 136 -2.98 -8.93 7.85
N VAL A 137 -2.17 -9.18 6.80
CA VAL A 137 -2.60 -9.99 5.65
C VAL A 137 -2.95 -11.41 6.08
N ARG A 138 -2.13 -12.04 6.94
CA ARG A 138 -2.40 -13.38 7.47
C ARG A 138 -3.72 -13.43 8.23
N LEU A 139 -3.94 -12.49 9.15
CA LEU A 139 -5.20 -12.41 9.89
C LEU A 139 -6.41 -12.23 8.99
N GLN A 140 -6.29 -11.46 7.91
CA GLN A 140 -7.37 -11.29 6.95
C GLN A 140 -7.70 -12.58 6.18
N LEU A 141 -6.68 -13.39 5.84
CA LEU A 141 -6.91 -14.71 5.24
C LEU A 141 -7.64 -15.64 6.22
N GLU A 142 -7.22 -15.68 7.48
CA GLU A 142 -7.88 -16.47 8.52
C GLU A 142 -9.34 -16.01 8.76
N LEU A 143 -9.56 -14.69 8.83
CA LEU A 143 -10.90 -14.11 8.99
C LEU A 143 -11.82 -14.47 7.81
N ARG A 144 -11.28 -14.54 6.58
CA ARG A 144 -12.05 -14.98 5.41
C ARG A 144 -12.51 -16.43 5.58
N THR A 145 -11.59 -17.33 5.93
CA THR A 145 -11.89 -18.74 6.17
C THR A 145 -12.91 -18.93 7.30
N LEU A 146 -12.75 -18.21 8.41
CA LEU A 146 -13.72 -18.23 9.52
C LEU A 146 -15.09 -17.69 9.10
N GLY A 147 -15.11 -16.63 8.30
CA GLY A 147 -16.34 -16.04 7.78
C GLY A 147 -17.09 -16.99 6.84
N ASP A 148 -16.39 -17.70 5.96
CA ASP A 148 -16.95 -18.76 5.12
C ASP A 148 -17.54 -19.88 5.98
N ALA A 149 -16.78 -20.40 6.94
CA ALA A 149 -17.24 -21.45 7.85
C ALA A 149 -18.46 -21.03 8.68
N TYR A 150 -18.50 -19.78 9.13
CA TYR A 150 -19.61 -19.21 9.90
C TYR A 150 -20.88 -19.15 9.05
N ARG A 151 -20.79 -18.67 7.80
CA ARG A 151 -21.92 -18.68 6.86
C ARG A 151 -22.42 -20.09 6.59
N THR A 152 -21.53 -21.06 6.37
CA THR A 152 -21.92 -22.46 6.18
C THR A 152 -22.66 -23.01 7.41
N ALA A 153 -22.17 -22.73 8.63
CA ALA A 153 -22.83 -23.17 9.87
C ALA A 153 -24.22 -22.53 10.03
N GLN A 154 -24.37 -21.25 9.70
CA GLN A 154 -25.66 -20.55 9.72
C GLN A 154 -26.66 -21.16 8.73
N THR A 155 -26.23 -21.43 7.49
CA THR A 155 -27.08 -22.08 6.47
C THR A 155 -27.49 -23.50 6.89
N ALA A 156 -26.64 -24.21 7.63
CA ALA A 156 -26.94 -25.54 8.17
C ALA A 156 -27.81 -25.51 9.45
N GLY A 157 -28.10 -24.34 10.02
CA GLY A 157 -28.85 -24.21 11.28
C GLY A 157 -28.07 -24.67 12.53
N ASP A 158 -26.75 -24.85 12.43
CA ASP A 158 -25.91 -25.29 13.55
C ASP A 158 -25.53 -24.08 14.42
N THR A 159 -26.43 -23.76 15.36
CA THR A 159 -26.31 -22.61 16.27
C THR A 159 -25.12 -22.71 17.23
N THR A 160 -24.72 -23.93 17.59
CA THR A 160 -23.59 -24.14 18.51
C THR A 160 -22.27 -23.84 17.80
N LYS A 161 -22.11 -24.36 16.57
CA LYS A 161 -20.94 -24.09 15.76
C LYS A 161 -20.85 -22.63 15.32
N SER A 162 -21.97 -22.02 14.93
CA SER A 162 -21.97 -20.60 14.55
C SER A 162 -21.58 -19.70 15.74
N ALA A 163 -22.10 -19.96 16.94
CA ALA A 163 -21.68 -19.23 18.15
C ALA A 163 -20.18 -19.37 18.44
N ALA A 164 -19.64 -20.59 18.36
CA ALA A 164 -18.20 -20.83 18.58
C ALA A 164 -17.31 -20.13 17.55
N LEU A 165 -17.71 -20.11 16.27
CA LEU A 165 -17.02 -19.37 15.22
C LEU A 165 -17.12 -17.86 15.42
N GLY A 166 -18.26 -17.36 15.92
CA GLY A 166 -18.44 -15.94 16.25
C GLY A 166 -17.45 -15.43 17.30
N VAL A 167 -17.16 -16.24 18.33
CA VAL A 167 -16.14 -15.91 19.35
C VAL A 167 -14.75 -15.83 18.73
N GLN A 168 -14.40 -16.77 17.85
CA GLN A 168 -13.10 -16.77 17.16
C GLN A 168 -12.94 -15.57 16.23
N ILE A 169 -13.99 -15.23 15.45
CA ILE A 169 -14.02 -14.04 14.60
C ILE A 169 -13.80 -12.78 15.44
N ALA A 170 -14.53 -12.62 16.54
CA ALA A 170 -14.40 -11.46 17.42
C ALA A 170 -12.99 -11.31 18.00
N ALA A 171 -12.35 -12.43 18.38
CA ALA A 171 -10.97 -12.43 18.86
C ALA A 171 -9.98 -11.99 17.76
N LYS A 172 -10.14 -12.49 16.53
CA LYS A 172 -9.28 -12.14 15.39
C LYS A 172 -9.48 -10.71 14.92
N VAL A 173 -10.71 -10.20 14.92
CA VAL A 173 -11.01 -8.78 14.64
C VAL A 173 -10.34 -7.86 15.66
N ARG A 174 -10.35 -8.22 16.96
CA ARG A 174 -9.62 -7.47 17.98
C ARG A 174 -8.11 -7.43 17.68
N ALA A 175 -7.52 -8.60 17.38
CA ALA A 175 -6.11 -8.67 17.01
C ALA A 175 -5.78 -7.84 15.77
N GLN A 176 -6.69 -7.80 14.78
CA GLN A 176 -6.53 -6.97 13.59
C GLN A 176 -6.49 -5.47 13.95
N VAL A 177 -7.40 -5.00 14.80
CA VAL A 177 -7.39 -3.61 15.28
C VAL A 177 -6.08 -3.28 15.99
N ASP A 178 -5.56 -4.19 16.82
CA ASP A 178 -4.28 -3.99 17.51
C ASP A 178 -3.10 -3.90 16.52
N ILE A 179 -3.11 -4.69 15.45
CA ILE A 179 -2.09 -4.64 14.39
C ILE A 179 -2.21 -3.35 13.57
N ASP A 180 -3.42 -2.89 13.26
CA ASP A 180 -3.63 -1.62 12.57
C ASP A 180 -3.11 -0.44 13.40
N LEU A 181 -3.34 -0.45 14.71
CA LEU A 181 -2.80 0.56 15.62
C LEU A 181 -1.27 0.53 15.64
N LYS A 182 -0.66 -0.67 15.69
CA LYS A 182 0.80 -0.83 15.61
C LYS A 182 1.37 -0.33 14.29
N ALA A 183 0.70 -0.63 13.17
CA ALA A 183 1.12 -0.17 11.85
C ALA A 183 1.12 1.36 11.77
N ARG A 184 0.04 2.00 12.25
CA ARG A 184 -0.06 3.46 12.31
C ARG A 184 1.01 4.07 13.22
N ALA A 185 1.31 3.45 14.35
CA ALA A 185 2.39 3.91 15.23
C ALA A 185 3.75 3.87 14.52
N GLN A 186 4.05 2.81 13.76
CA GLN A 186 5.29 2.72 12.97
C GLN A 186 5.35 3.72 11.81
N GLU A 187 4.22 3.99 11.14
CA GLU A 187 4.14 5.04 10.12
C GLU A 187 4.44 6.42 10.71
N LEU A 188 3.93 6.72 11.91
CA LEU A 188 4.23 7.96 12.62
C LEU A 188 5.71 8.08 13.00
N LEU A 189 6.35 6.99 13.42
CA LEU A 189 7.79 6.97 13.71
C LEU A 189 8.62 7.28 12.45
N ALA A 190 8.30 6.64 11.33
CA ALA A 190 8.99 6.89 10.06
C ALA A 190 8.83 8.33 9.57
N LEU A 191 7.64 8.93 9.75
CA LEU A 191 7.41 10.34 9.43
C LEU A 191 8.21 11.29 10.34
N ASP A 192 8.32 10.99 11.63
CA ASP A 192 9.12 11.79 12.56
C ASP A 192 10.61 11.78 12.19
N GLU A 193 11.14 10.61 11.83
CA GLU A 193 12.51 10.47 11.32
C GLU A 193 12.73 11.30 10.04
N GLN A 194 11.78 11.26 9.10
CA GLN A 194 11.85 12.07 7.88
C GLN A 194 11.81 13.57 8.19
N MET A 195 10.94 14.02 9.10
CA MET A 195 10.88 15.41 9.53
C MET A 195 12.18 15.86 10.21
N LYS A 196 12.77 14.99 11.03
CA LYS A 196 14.07 15.24 11.67
C LYS A 196 15.17 15.40 10.63
N ALA A 197 15.24 14.51 9.64
CA ALA A 197 16.21 14.62 8.55
C ALA A 197 16.07 15.92 7.77
N MET A 198 14.84 16.33 7.41
CA MET A 198 14.58 17.60 6.75
C MET A 198 15.01 18.81 7.59
N ARG A 199 14.78 18.78 8.91
CA ARG A 199 15.24 19.83 9.84
C ARG A 199 16.77 19.89 9.90
N ASP A 200 17.43 18.75 9.97
CA ASP A 200 18.89 18.68 9.99
C ASP A 200 19.50 19.23 8.69
N ASP A 201 18.89 18.91 7.54
CA ASP A 201 19.33 19.44 6.25
C ASP A 201 19.10 20.95 6.14
N LEU A 202 17.98 21.47 6.64
CA LEU A 202 17.75 22.92 6.71
C LEU A 202 18.80 23.61 7.59
N VAL A 203 19.17 23.04 8.74
CA VAL A 203 20.23 23.59 9.60
C VAL A 203 21.60 23.57 8.89
N LYS A 204 21.92 22.51 8.15
CA LYS A 204 23.14 22.45 7.32
C LYS A 204 23.12 23.52 6.23
N GLU A 205 22.01 23.66 5.50
CA GLU A 205 21.86 24.69 4.48
C GLU A 205 21.97 26.09 5.08
N GLN A 206 21.38 26.33 6.25
CA GLN A 206 21.45 27.59 6.97
C GLN A 206 22.90 27.94 7.32
N ARG A 207 23.69 26.98 7.84
CA ARG A 207 25.12 27.19 8.14
C ARG A 207 25.95 27.51 6.90
N ASN A 208 25.53 27.02 5.73
CA ASN A 208 26.20 27.26 4.46
C ASN A 208 25.68 28.52 3.73
N THR A 209 24.78 29.29 4.33
CA THR A 209 24.13 30.44 3.68
C THR A 209 25.15 31.46 3.22
N ASP A 210 26.08 31.87 4.09
CA ASP A 210 27.05 32.93 3.75
C ASP A 210 27.96 32.55 2.60
N ALA A 211 28.43 31.29 2.58
CA ALA A 211 29.22 30.76 1.47
C ALA A 211 28.43 30.77 0.15
N ARG A 212 27.16 30.36 0.18
CA ARG A 212 26.28 30.37 -1.00
C ARG A 212 25.96 31.79 -1.47
N VAL A 213 25.81 32.74 -0.54
CA VAL A 213 25.63 34.16 -0.86
C VAL A 213 26.88 34.68 -1.55
N ALA A 214 28.06 34.43 -1.00
CA ALA A 214 29.34 34.84 -1.62
C ALA A 214 29.50 34.26 -3.03
N GLU A 215 29.27 32.95 -3.21
CA GLU A 215 29.31 32.28 -4.51
C GLU A 215 28.38 32.95 -5.53
N ARG A 216 27.11 33.18 -5.16
CA ARG A 216 26.12 33.83 -6.03
C ARG A 216 26.49 35.27 -6.34
N THR A 217 26.99 36.02 -5.35
CA THR A 217 27.46 37.39 -5.55
C THR A 217 28.60 37.44 -6.56
N GLU A 218 29.57 36.54 -6.49
CA GLU A 218 30.67 36.47 -7.46
C GLU A 218 30.19 36.02 -8.86
N ALA A 219 29.26 35.08 -8.95
CA ALA A 219 28.68 34.68 -10.24
C ALA A 219 28.01 35.87 -10.95
N VAL A 220 27.24 36.67 -10.20
CA VAL A 220 26.59 37.88 -10.72
C VAL A 220 27.60 38.93 -11.17
N LYS A 221 28.65 39.19 -10.38
CA LYS A 221 29.73 40.12 -10.75
C LYS A 221 30.41 39.73 -12.06
N ASN A 222 30.52 38.43 -12.33
CA ASN A 222 31.14 37.88 -13.55
C ASN A 222 30.17 37.76 -14.74
N GLY A 223 28.94 38.30 -14.64
CA GLY A 223 27.93 38.23 -15.70
C GLY A 223 27.38 36.83 -15.97
N GLN A 224 27.59 35.89 -15.05
CA GLN A 224 27.00 34.55 -15.17
C GLN A 224 25.52 34.60 -14.76
N PRO A 225 24.62 33.89 -15.47
CA PRO A 225 23.22 33.81 -15.08
C PRO A 225 23.11 33.15 -13.71
N ILE A 226 22.31 33.71 -12.82
CA ILE A 226 21.99 33.08 -11.54
C ILE A 226 21.27 31.77 -11.86
N GLN A 227 21.93 30.65 -11.60
CA GLN A 227 21.25 29.37 -11.67
C GLN A 227 20.23 29.32 -10.53
N GLU A 228 18.96 29.49 -10.89
CA GLU A 228 17.86 29.12 -10.01
C GLU A 228 18.00 27.62 -9.74
N ARG A 229 18.37 27.28 -8.50
CA ARG A 229 18.22 25.90 -8.05
C ARG A 229 16.74 25.60 -8.17
N GLY A 230 16.37 24.60 -8.97
CA GLY A 230 14.99 24.15 -9.09
C GLY A 230 14.35 24.08 -7.70
N MET A 231 13.20 24.74 -7.54
CA MET A 231 12.53 24.99 -6.26
C MET A 231 12.22 23.70 -5.46
N PHE A 232 12.29 22.55 -6.13
CA PHE A 232 12.32 21.24 -5.52
C PHE A 232 13.75 20.77 -5.53
N GLY A 233 14.42 20.83 -4.38
CA GLY A 233 15.78 20.36 -4.18
C GLY A 233 15.98 19.00 -4.83
N GLU A 234 16.55 19.01 -6.03
CA GLU A 234 17.03 17.82 -6.70
C GLU A 234 18.19 17.35 -5.83
N GLY A 235 17.86 16.41 -4.93
CA GLY A 235 18.83 15.72 -4.10
C GLY A 235 19.87 15.15 -5.02
N GLY A 236 21.02 15.81 -5.07
CA GLY A 236 22.20 15.38 -5.78
C GLY A 236 22.70 14.07 -5.18
N LEU A 237 22.08 12.97 -5.60
CA LEU A 237 22.63 11.62 -5.62
C LEU A 237 23.13 11.27 -7.03
N GLY A 238 23.37 12.29 -7.87
CA GLY A 238 23.99 12.16 -9.19
C GLY A 238 25.45 12.56 -9.14
N GLY A 239 26.30 11.66 -8.64
CA GLY A 239 27.75 11.77 -8.74
C GLY A 239 28.21 12.02 -10.17
N GLY A 240 29.33 12.73 -10.27
CA GLY A 240 29.91 13.16 -11.53
C GLY A 240 30.08 12.06 -12.56
N SER A 241 29.91 12.45 -13.82
CA SER A 241 30.90 12.04 -14.80
C SER A 241 31.27 13.25 -15.63
N GLU A 242 32.50 13.67 -15.45
CA GLU A 242 33.28 14.39 -16.44
C GLU A 242 33.18 13.67 -17.79
N ARG A 243 32.15 13.98 -18.58
CA ARG A 243 32.25 13.85 -20.03
C ARG A 243 32.77 15.15 -20.60
N ARG A 244 34.00 15.45 -20.17
CA ARG A 244 34.91 16.35 -20.88
C ARG A 244 35.15 15.69 -22.25
N GLY A 245 34.66 16.33 -23.29
CA GLY A 245 34.73 15.82 -24.66
C GLY A 245 36.16 15.43 -25.03
N LYS A 246 36.37 14.17 -25.38
CA LYS A 246 37.45 13.81 -26.30
C LYS A 246 36.96 14.19 -27.71
N PRO A 247 37.68 15.03 -28.46
CA PRO A 247 37.36 15.29 -29.85
C PRO A 247 37.41 13.97 -30.64
N ARG A 248 36.38 13.74 -31.45
CA ARG A 248 36.25 12.59 -32.34
C ARG A 248 37.37 12.68 -33.39
N PRO A 249 38.22 11.64 -33.56
CA PRO A 249 39.19 11.64 -34.65
C PRO A 249 38.46 11.59 -35.99
N GLU A 250 38.89 12.45 -36.91
CA GLU A 250 38.39 12.56 -38.29
C GLU A 250 38.54 11.22 -39.01
N GLN A 251 37.45 10.75 -39.62
CA GLN A 251 37.48 9.61 -40.54
C GLN A 251 38.04 10.07 -41.89
N PRO A 252 39.05 9.38 -42.46
CA PRO A 252 39.54 9.69 -43.80
C PRO A 252 38.50 9.30 -44.86
N ALA A 253 38.30 10.20 -45.82
CA ALA A 253 37.36 10.04 -46.92
C ALA A 253 37.70 8.83 -47.79
N ALA A 254 36.70 8.00 -48.07
CA ALA A 254 36.79 6.88 -48.99
C ALA A 254 36.94 7.38 -50.43
N THR A 255 38.04 7.01 -51.07
CA THR A 255 38.24 7.07 -52.53
C THR A 255 37.45 5.94 -53.18
N LYS A 256 36.56 6.30 -54.13
CA LYS A 256 35.84 5.33 -54.97
C LYS A 256 36.72 4.94 -56.18
N PRO A 257 36.71 3.67 -56.62
CA PRO A 257 37.14 3.30 -57.96
C PRO A 257 36.10 3.68 -59.03
#